data_AF-H9W1G0-F1
#
_entry.id   AF-H9W1G0-F1
#
_cell.length_a   1.000
_cell.length_b   1.000
_cell.length_c   1.000
_cell.angle_alpha   90.00
_cell.angle_beta   90.00
_cell.angle_gamma   90.00
#
_symmetry.space_group_name_H-M   'P 1'
#
loop_
_entity.id
_entity.type
_entity.pdbx_description
1 polymer ?
#
loop_
_entity_poly.entity_id
_entity_poly.type
_entity_poly.pdbx_seq_one_letter_code
_entity_poly.pdbx_strand_id
1 'polypeptide(L)' 'LKRAQAELEEVVGLNRLVEESDAERLPYLRAVVKEVFRLHPAVPLLVPHRADSRCEIAGFVIPKHSSILVNVWGM' A
#
# COMPACT_ATOMS: atom_id res chain seq x y z
N LEU A 1 -19.71 -2.47 0.06
CA LEU A 1 -19.67 -1.25 -0.78
C LEU A 1 -20.62 -0.14 -0.31
N LYS A 2 -21.85 -0.43 0.16
CA LYS A 2 -22.84 0.59 0.59
C LYS A 2 -22.27 1.74 1.44
N ARG A 3 -21.40 1.44 2.41
CA ARG A 3 -20.79 2.47 3.28
C ARG A 3 -19.86 3.43 2.53
N ALA A 4 -19.08 2.95 1.56
CA ALA A 4 -18.22 3.81 0.74
C ALA A 4 -19.04 4.67 -0.23
N GLN A 5 -20.15 4.12 -0.75
CA GLN A 5 -21.07 4.87 -1.60
C GLN A 5 -21.76 6.00 -0.80
N ALA A 6 -22.21 5.71 0.42
CA ALA A 6 -22.79 6.73 1.30
C ALA A 6 -21.78 7.85 1.64
N GLU A 7 -20.52 7.51 1.94
CA GLU A 7 -19.47 8.50 2.18
C GLU A 7 -19.22 9.39 0.94
N LEU A 8 -19.21 8.79 -0.26
CA LEU A 8 -19.06 9.54 -1.51
C LEU A 8 -20.24 10.50 -1.76
N GLU A 9 -21.47 10.04 -1.54
CA GLU A 9 -22.66 10.88 -1.67
C GLU A 9 -22.67 12.05 -0.68
N GLU A 10 -22.20 11.85 0.55
CA GLU A 10 -22.12 12.89 1.58
C GLU A 10 -21.03 13.93 1.28
N VAL A 11 -19.86 13.49 0.81
CA VAL A 11 -18.68 14.35 0.66
C VAL A 11 -18.62 15.06 -0.69
N VAL A 12 -18.97 14.34 -1.76
CA VAL A 12 -18.86 14.78 -3.17
C VAL A 12 -20.22 15.16 -3.75
N GLY A 13 -21.28 14.42 -3.38
CA GLY A 13 -22.61 14.55 -3.96
C GLY A 13 -22.73 13.90 -5.34
N LEU A 14 -23.89 14.08 -5.98
CA LEU A 14 -24.22 13.43 -7.26
C LEU A 14 -23.98 14.30 -8.50
N ASN A 15 -23.60 15.57 -8.31
CA ASN A 15 -23.56 16.56 -9.38
C ASN A 15 -22.18 16.72 -10.04
N ARG A 16 -21.15 16.03 -9.53
CA ARG A 16 -19.79 16.10 -10.06
C ARG A 16 -19.04 14.79 -9.85
N LEU A 17 -17.93 14.65 -10.56
CA LEU A 17 -16.98 13.56 -10.37
C LEU A 17 -16.09 13.82 -9.14
N VAL A 18 -15.53 12.73 -8.61
CA VAL A 18 -14.54 12.77 -7.51
C VAL A 18 -13.24 13.38 -8.03
N GLU A 19 -12.65 14.27 -7.22
CA GLU A 19 -11.34 14.87 -7.49
C GLU A 19 -10.30 14.41 -6.47
N GLU A 20 -9.01 14.55 -6.77
CA GLU A 20 -7.92 14.19 -5.84
C GLU A 20 -7.99 14.99 -4.53
N SER A 21 -8.47 16.24 -4.60
CA SER A 21 -8.69 17.12 -3.44
C SER A 21 -9.69 16.56 -2.43
N ASP A 22 -10.62 15.69 -2.87
CA ASP A 22 -11.61 15.06 -1.99
C ASP A 22 -11.03 13.91 -1.16
N ALA A 23 -9.87 13.35 -1.56
CA ALA A 23 -9.33 12.13 -0.98
C ALA A 23 -9.16 12.23 0.55
N GLU A 24 -8.73 13.38 1.07
CA GLU A 24 -8.57 13.57 2.52
C GLU A 24 -9.89 13.47 3.28
N ARG A 25 -11.01 13.82 2.64
CA ARG A 25 -12.36 13.79 3.21
C ARG A 25 -13.06 12.44 3.04
N LEU A 26 -12.42 11.44 2.42
CA LEU A 26 -12.96 10.11 2.17
C LEU A 26 -12.20 9.02 2.98
N PRO A 27 -12.23 9.06 4.32
CA PRO A 27 -11.44 8.15 5.16
C PRO A 27 -11.83 6.69 5.00
N TYR A 28 -13.11 6.38 4.79
CA TYR A 28 -13.57 5.01 4.62
C TYR A 28 -13.15 4.44 3.26
N LEU A 29 -13.30 5.20 2.17
CA LEU A 29 -12.79 4.79 0.86
C LEU A 29 -11.27 4.57 0.90
N ARG A 30 -10.51 5.47 1.56
CA ARG A 30 -9.07 5.27 1.78
C ARG A 30 -8.76 4.00 2.57
N ALA A 31 -9.57 3.68 3.59
CA ALA A 31 -9.42 2.44 4.34
C ALA A 31 -9.70 1.20 3.48
N VAL A 32 -10.72 1.24 2.61
CA VAL A 32 -11.00 0.16 1.64
C VAL A 32 -9.80 -0.08 0.73
N VAL A 33 -9.23 0.97 0.14
CA VAL A 33 -8.04 0.83 -0.73
C VAL A 33 -6.87 0.23 0.05
N LYS A 34 -6.58 0.73 1.25
CA LYS A 34 -5.52 0.19 2.11
C LYS A 34 -5.72 -1.29 2.43
N GLU A 35 -6.95 -1.70 2.75
CA GLU A 35 -7.27 -3.09 3.08
C GLU A 35 -7.14 -4.02 1.87
N VAL A 36 -7.49 -3.54 0.68
CA VAL A 36 -7.26 -4.26 -0.57
C VAL A 36 -5.77 -4.51 -0.78
N PHE A 37 -4.92 -3.48 -0.62
CA PHE A 37 -3.47 -3.66 -0.75
C PHE A 37 -2.85 -4.48 0.37
N ARG A 38 -3.41 -4.46 1.59
CA ARG A 38 -2.97 -5.31 2.70
C ARG A 38 -3.18 -6.79 2.39
N LEU A 39 -4.32 -7.16 1.81
CA LEU A 39 -4.65 -8.54 1.45
C LEU A 39 -4.10 -8.96 0.08
N HIS A 40 -4.02 -8.04 -0.87
CA HIS A 40 -3.67 -8.29 -2.26
C HIS A 40 -2.65 -7.25 -2.75
N PRO A 41 -1.41 -7.27 -2.24
CA PRO A 41 -0.36 -6.40 -2.74
C PRO A 41 -0.12 -6.69 -4.24
N ALA A 42 -0.02 -5.64 -5.05
CA ALA A 42 0.24 -5.76 -6.48
C ALA A 42 1.58 -6.44 -6.80
N VAL A 43 2.56 -6.28 -5.91
CA VAL A 43 3.89 -6.90 -6.00
C VAL A 43 4.20 -7.62 -4.68
N PRO A 44 3.80 -8.90 -4.53
CA PRO A 44 3.94 -9.65 -3.28
C PRO A 44 5.36 -9.74 -2.69
N LEU A 45 6.40 -9.71 -3.55
CA LEU A 45 7.82 -9.79 -3.17
C LEU A 45 8.60 -8.47 -3.36
N LEU A 46 7.89 -7.37 -3.67
CA LEU A 46 8.45 -6.10 -4.13
C LEU A 46 9.44 -6.24 -5.31
N VAL A 47 10.11 -5.14 -5.66
CA VAL A 47 11.20 -5.14 -6.63
C VAL A 47 12.44 -5.73 -5.94
N PRO A 48 13.19 -6.64 -6.59
CA PRO A 48 14.43 -7.16 -6.02
C PRO A 48 15.43 -6.05 -5.72
N HIS A 49 15.94 -6.03 -4.49
CA HIS A 49 17.04 -5.15 -4.08
C HIS A 49 18.36 -5.93 -4.09
N ARG A 50 19.48 -5.21 -4.17
CA ARG A 50 20.82 -5.78 -4.06
C ARG A 50 21.59 -5.05 -2.97
N ALA A 51 22.28 -5.79 -2.11
CA ALA A 51 23.14 -5.19 -1.09
C ALA A 51 24.37 -4.54 -1.76
N ASP A 52 24.55 -3.23 -1.57
CA ASP A 52 25.69 -2.49 -2.12
C ASP A 52 26.99 -2.71 -1.33
N SER A 53 26.88 -3.05 -0.06
CA SER A 53 27.98 -3.41 0.83
C SER A 53 27.57 -4.53 1.78
N ARG A 54 28.55 -5.16 2.43
CA ARG A 54 28.27 -6.04 3.58
C ARG A 54 27.54 -5.21 4.65
N CYS A 55 26.43 -5.72 5.16
CA CYS A 55 25.69 -5.10 6.26
C CYS A 55 25.18 -6.14 7.25
N GLU A 56 24.60 -5.68 8.36
CA GLU A 56 23.97 -6.51 9.36
C GLU A 56 22.55 -6.01 9.61
N ILE A 57 21.56 -6.90 9.55
CA ILE A 57 20.15 -6.59 9.81
C ILE A 57 19.64 -7.57 10.85
N ALA A 58 19.16 -7.07 11.99
CA ALA A 58 18.63 -7.89 13.09
C ALA A 58 19.56 -9.04 13.53
N GLY A 59 20.89 -8.81 13.52
CA GLY A 59 21.89 -9.83 13.87
C GLY A 59 22.33 -10.73 12.71
N PHE A 60 21.71 -10.62 11.53
CA PHE A 60 22.06 -11.40 10.34
C PHE A 60 23.05 -10.62 9.46
N VAL A 61 24.20 -11.23 9.17
CA VAL A 61 25.18 -10.67 8.24
C VAL A 61 24.74 -10.92 6.81
N ILE A 62 24.52 -9.84 6.05
CA ILE A 62 24.16 -9.88 4.63
C ILE A 62 25.42 -9.54 3.82
N PRO A 63 25.93 -10.47 2.99
CA PRO A 63 27.06 -10.20 2.11
C PRO A 63 26.79 -9.11 1.07
N LYS A 64 27.87 -8.51 0.57
CA LYS A 64 27.81 -7.61 -0.59
C LYS A 64 27.24 -8.37 -1.80
N HIS A 65 26.39 -7.70 -2.57
CA HIS A 65 25.73 -8.21 -3.77
C HIS A 65 24.65 -9.29 -3.56
N SER A 66 24.28 -9.59 -2.31
CA SER A 66 23.12 -10.45 -2.03
C SER A 66 21.83 -9.85 -2.60
N SER A 67 21.01 -10.68 -3.23
CA SER A 67 19.66 -10.33 -3.66
C SER A 67 18.71 -10.36 -2.47
N ILE A 68 17.89 -9.34 -2.32
CA ILE A 68 16.93 -9.16 -1.24
C ILE A 68 15.54 -9.11 -1.86
N LEU A 69 14.67 -10.02 -1.42
CA LEU A 69 13.26 -10.09 -1.79
C LEU A 69 12.43 -9.85 -0.53
N VAL A 70 11.49 -8.91 -0.58
CA VAL A 70 10.69 -8.54 0.60
C VAL A 70 9.30 -9.15 0.47
N ASN A 71 9.02 -10.17 1.27
CA ASN A 71 7.72 -10.84 1.27
C ASN A 71 6.65 -10.01 2.00
N VAL A 72 6.11 -9.00 1.32
CA VAL A 72 5.04 -8.14 1.84
C VAL A 72 3.71 -8.89 1.99
N TRP A 73 3.50 -9.95 1.20
CA TRP A 73 2.30 -10.79 1.33
C TRP A 73 2.23 -11.55 2.67
N GLY A 74 3.38 -12.02 3.17
CA GLY A 74 3.46 -12.80 4.41
C GLY A 74 3.62 -11.97 5.69
N MET A 75 3.53 -10.65 5.59
CA MET A 75 3.81 -9.69 6.66
C MET A 75 2.53 -9.31 7.42
#